data_AF-A0A5K1GP00-F1
#
_entry.id   AF-A0A5K1GP00-F1
#
_cell.length_a   1.000
_cell.length_b   1.000
_cell.length_c   1.000
_cell.angle_alpha   90.00
_cell.angle_beta   90.00
_cell.angle_gamma   90.00
#
_symmetry.space_group_name_H-M   'P 1'
#
loop_
_entity.id
_entity.type
_entity.pdbx_description
1 polymer ?
#
loop_
_entity_poly.entity_id
_entity_poly.type
_entity_poly.pdbx_seq_one_letter_code
_entity_poly.pdbx_strand_id
1 'polypeptide(L)'
;VTRPCMHDVRFLQEAVARYKGFLHLIKRNKERSIQQFCVPTYDIDLIWHSHQLQPACYNKDLIQVVGRVLEHDDTDSDRSKGKKLDVGFSSTTKQWEETFGRRYWRAGAMHRGNSPSPVVVNPISHADEKVLVSCKHDKVFDLTRVETIQ
;
A
#
# COMPACT_ATOMS: atom_id res chain seq x y z
N VAL A 1 0.92 -15.65 -8.63
CA VAL A 1 -0.41 -16.33 -8.54
C VAL A 1 -1.37 -15.41 -7.79
N THR A 2 -2.31 -14.80 -8.50
CA THR A 2 -3.36 -13.94 -7.92
C THR A 2 -4.41 -14.81 -7.24
N ARG A 3 -4.77 -14.51 -5.99
CA ARG A 3 -5.79 -15.26 -5.26
C ARG A 3 -7.20 -14.73 -5.57
N PRO A 4 -8.25 -15.56 -5.50
CA PRO A 4 -9.63 -15.11 -5.69
C PRO A 4 -10.02 -13.94 -4.78
N CYS A 5 -9.51 -13.92 -3.54
CA CYS A 5 -9.79 -12.86 -2.58
C CYS A 5 -9.29 -11.47 -3.00
N MET A 6 -8.32 -11.36 -3.92
CA MET A 6 -7.83 -10.06 -4.40
C MET A 6 -8.85 -9.35 -5.32
N HIS A 7 -9.83 -10.10 -5.84
CA HIS A 7 -10.93 -9.55 -6.64
C HIS A 7 -12.22 -9.37 -5.80
N ASP A 8 -12.20 -9.76 -4.51
CA ASP A 8 -13.34 -9.51 -3.61
C ASP A 8 -13.40 -8.01 -3.32
N VAL A 9 -14.49 -7.36 -3.73
CA VAL A 9 -14.72 -5.92 -3.53
C VAL A 9 -14.61 -5.55 -2.05
N ARG A 10 -15.06 -6.40 -1.13
CA ARG A 10 -14.95 -6.14 0.31
C ARG A 10 -13.49 -6.17 0.76
N PHE A 11 -12.69 -7.07 0.21
CA PHE A 11 -11.25 -7.09 0.49
C PHE A 11 -10.58 -5.78 0.06
N LEU A 12 -10.92 -5.28 -1.14
CA LEU A 12 -10.38 -4.03 -1.67
C LEU A 12 -10.86 -2.80 -0.89
N GLN A 13 -12.14 -2.73 -0.52
CA GLN A 13 -12.68 -1.65 0.31
C GLN A 13 -11.97 -1.57 1.67
N GLU A 14 -11.78 -2.72 2.31
CA GLU A 14 -11.03 -2.79 3.56
C GLU A 14 -9.54 -2.43 3.38
N ALA A 15 -8.92 -2.83 2.27
CA ALA A 15 -7.55 -2.45 1.95
C ALA A 15 -7.40 -0.92 1.80
N VAL A 16 -8.38 -0.28 1.17
CA VAL A 16 -8.45 1.20 1.07
C VAL A 16 -8.60 1.84 2.44
N ALA A 17 -9.51 1.34 3.28
CA ALA A 17 -9.67 1.85 4.64
C ALA A 17 -8.39 1.71 5.46
N ARG A 18 -7.69 0.58 5.30
CA ARG A 18 -6.42 0.33 5.98
C ARG A 18 -5.28 1.23 5.45
N TYR A 19 -5.24 1.51 4.16
CA TYR A 19 -4.30 2.47 3.59
C TYR A 19 -4.52 3.88 4.16
N LYS A 20 -5.78 4.33 4.27
CA LYS A 20 -6.11 5.59 4.97
C LYS A 20 -5.62 5.58 6.42
N GLY A 21 -5.86 4.49 7.15
CA GLY A 21 -5.36 4.29 8.52
C GLY A 21 -3.83 4.32 8.62
N PHE A 22 -3.14 3.78 7.62
CA PHE A 22 -1.68 3.79 7.54
C PHE A 22 -1.13 5.21 7.34
N LEU A 23 -1.74 6.00 6.44
CA LEU A 23 -1.39 7.42 6.28
C LEU A 23 -1.65 8.22 7.57
N HIS A 24 -2.76 7.92 8.26
CA HIS A 24 -3.05 8.51 9.57
C HIS A 24 -1.94 8.19 10.58
N LEU A 25 -1.47 6.95 10.65
CA LEU A 25 -0.40 6.56 11.56
C LEU A 25 0.90 7.34 11.28
N ILE A 26 1.28 7.47 10.00
CA ILE A 26 2.46 8.26 9.60
C ILE A 26 2.30 9.73 9.99
N LYS A 27 1.11 10.31 9.77
CA LYS A 27 0.79 11.67 10.19
C LYS A 27 0.97 11.85 11.70
N ARG A 28 0.40 10.95 12.51
CA ARG A 28 0.51 10.99 13.98
C ARG A 28 1.94 10.89 14.46
N ASN A 29 2.76 10.07 13.80
CA ASN A 29 4.19 9.97 14.11
C ASN A 29 4.93 11.28 13.84
N LYS A 30 4.65 11.90 12.68
CA LYS A 30 5.20 13.22 12.34
C LYS A 30 4.78 14.29 13.35
N GLU A 31 3.50 14.36 13.70
CA GLU A 31 2.96 15.31 14.69
C GLU A 31 3.62 15.17 16.07
N ARG A 32 4.05 13.96 16.42
CA ARG A 32 4.74 13.64 17.68
C ARG A 32 6.26 13.66 17.56
N SER A 33 6.81 14.08 16.42
CA SER A 33 8.24 14.06 16.13
C SER A 33 8.90 12.69 16.29
N ILE A 34 8.15 11.61 16.05
CA ILE A 34 8.62 10.22 16.09
C ILE A 34 9.18 9.86 14.71
N GLN A 35 10.48 9.57 14.64
CA GLN A 35 11.10 9.00 13.45
C GLN A 35 10.94 7.49 13.44
N GLN A 36 9.95 6.99 12.71
CA GLN A 36 9.64 5.57 12.64
C GLN A 36 9.49 5.12 11.19
N PHE A 37 10.24 4.07 10.83
CA PHE A 37 10.05 3.36 9.57
C PHE A 37 8.76 2.52 9.65
N CYS A 38 7.73 2.93 8.91
CA CYS A 38 6.45 2.26 8.88
C CYS A 38 6.41 1.25 7.72
N VAL A 39 6.12 -0.02 8.01
CA VAL A 39 6.12 -1.10 7.02
C VAL A 39 4.67 -1.46 6.67
N PRO A 40 4.22 -1.28 5.43
CA PRO A 40 2.87 -1.64 5.02
C PRO A 40 2.69 -3.17 4.96
N THR A 41 1.47 -3.64 5.23
CA THR A 41 1.04 -4.99 4.79
C THR A 41 0.73 -4.98 3.29
N TYR A 42 0.68 -6.12 2.62
CA TYR A 42 0.53 -6.18 1.17
C TYR A 42 -0.78 -5.62 0.61
N ASP A 43 -1.87 -5.67 1.38
CA ASP A 43 -3.12 -5.02 0.98
C ASP A 43 -2.99 -3.48 1.02
N ILE A 44 -2.32 -2.93 2.03
CA ILE A 44 -2.02 -1.49 2.14
C ILE A 44 -1.07 -1.07 1.02
N ASP A 45 -0.01 -1.84 0.82
CA ASP A 45 1.05 -1.58 -0.16
C ASP A 45 0.52 -1.58 -1.59
N LEU A 46 -0.38 -2.52 -1.92
CA LEU A 46 -1.06 -2.56 -3.22
C LEU A 46 -1.89 -1.30 -3.48
N ILE A 47 -2.65 -0.82 -2.49
CA ILE A 47 -3.43 0.41 -2.64
C ILE A 47 -2.50 1.62 -2.74
N TRP A 48 -1.39 1.62 -2.00
CA TRP A 48 -0.39 2.68 -2.08
C TRP A 48 0.22 2.77 -3.48
N HIS A 49 0.70 1.67 -4.04
CA HIS A 49 1.18 1.63 -5.43
C HIS A 49 0.11 2.08 -6.42
N SER A 50 -1.13 1.64 -6.25
CA SER A 50 -2.24 2.07 -7.09
C SER A 50 -2.47 3.58 -7.03
N HIS A 51 -2.32 4.19 -5.86
CA HIS A 51 -2.41 5.64 -5.69
C HIS A 51 -1.25 6.38 -6.38
N GLN A 52 -0.03 5.83 -6.34
CA GLN A 52 1.14 6.39 -7.03
C GLN A 52 0.99 6.43 -8.56
N LEU A 53 0.15 5.58 -9.16
CA LEU A 53 -0.16 5.60 -10.59
C LEU A 53 -0.89 6.88 -11.05
N GLN A 54 -1.37 7.71 -10.12
CA GLN A 54 -1.96 9.02 -10.40
C GLN A 54 -1.16 10.12 -9.68
N PRO A 55 0.04 10.51 -10.19
CA PRO A 55 0.99 11.33 -9.46
C PRO A 55 0.46 12.68 -8.97
N ALA A 56 -0.41 13.32 -9.74
CA ALA A 56 -1.01 14.61 -9.37
C ALA A 56 -1.95 14.47 -8.17
N CYS A 57 -2.82 13.45 -8.17
CA CYS A 57 -3.69 13.12 -7.03
C CYS A 57 -2.85 12.69 -5.83
N TYR A 58 -1.88 11.80 -6.04
CA TYR A 58 -0.95 11.34 -4.99
C TYR A 58 -0.24 12.51 -4.31
N ASN A 59 0.32 13.44 -5.08
CA ASN A 59 0.99 14.61 -4.50
C ASN A 59 0.02 15.45 -3.65
N LYS A 60 -1.11 15.85 -4.25
CA LYS A 60 -2.13 16.69 -3.58
C LYS A 60 -2.59 16.05 -2.26
N ASP A 61 -2.95 14.78 -2.32
CA ASP A 61 -3.52 14.04 -1.20
C ASP A 61 -2.51 13.84 -0.08
N LEU A 62 -1.27 13.48 -0.40
CA LEU A 62 -0.23 13.25 0.60
C LEU A 62 0.23 14.57 1.25
N ILE A 63 0.28 15.67 0.50
CA ILE A 63 0.48 17.00 1.07
C ILE A 63 -0.67 17.37 2.01
N GLN A 64 -1.92 17.10 1.64
CA GLN A 64 -3.07 17.42 2.48
C GLN A 64 -3.12 16.57 3.77
N VAL A 65 -2.85 15.26 3.67
CA VAL A 65 -3.01 14.32 4.80
C VAL A 65 -1.77 14.29 5.68
N VAL A 66 -0.57 14.21 5.08
CA VAL A 66 0.70 13.97 5.78
C VAL A 66 1.60 15.22 5.78
N GLY A 67 1.36 16.16 4.87
CA GLY A 67 2.19 17.37 4.72
C GLY A 67 3.51 17.13 3.99
N ARG A 68 3.66 15.99 3.31
CA ARG A 68 4.78 15.66 2.42
C ARG A 68 4.39 14.47 1.55
N VAL A 69 5.03 14.37 0.39
CA VAL A 69 5.00 13.14 -0.40
C VAL A 69 5.80 12.06 0.35
N LEU A 70 5.27 10.82 0.33
CA LEU A 70 5.99 9.67 0.84
C LEU A 70 6.78 9.02 -0.29
N GLU A 71 8.06 8.81 -0.03
CA GLU A 71 8.93 8.02 -0.89
C GLU A 71 8.71 6.54 -0.57
N HIS A 72 8.72 5.71 -1.62
CA HIS A 72 8.59 4.27 -1.50
C HIS A 72 9.88 3.65 -2.03
N ASP A 73 10.64 3.02 -1.13
CA ASP A 73 11.90 2.34 -1.43
C ASP A 73 11.72 0.85 -1.17
N ASP A 74 11.59 0.11 -2.27
CA ASP A 74 11.30 -1.33 -2.31
C ASP A 74 12.53 -2.20 -2.58
N THR A 75 13.72 -1.61 -2.47
CA THR A 75 14.97 -2.31 -2.76
C THR A 75 15.38 -3.26 -1.62
N ASP A 76 14.89 -3.03 -0.41
CA ASP A 76 15.14 -3.89 0.74
C ASP A 76 14.16 -5.07 0.77
N SER A 77 14.68 -6.28 0.61
CA SER A 77 13.93 -7.53 0.70
C SER A 77 14.30 -8.37 1.93
N ASP A 78 15.24 -7.93 2.78
CA ASP A 78 15.73 -8.73 3.90
C ASP A 78 14.74 -8.70 5.06
N ARG A 79 13.97 -9.80 5.17
CA ARG A 79 12.96 -10.02 6.21
C ARG A 79 13.50 -10.84 7.39
N SER A 80 14.81 -11.00 7.50
CA SER A 80 15.44 -11.71 8.62
C SER A 80 15.19 -10.99 9.94
N LYS A 81 15.08 -11.75 11.03
CA LYS A 81 14.79 -11.23 12.37
C LYS A 81 15.82 -10.16 12.79
N GLY A 82 15.35 -9.06 13.36
CA GLY A 82 16.16 -7.93 13.83
C GLY A 82 16.64 -6.98 12.72
N LYS A 83 16.31 -7.24 11.44
CA LYS A 83 16.62 -6.34 10.33
C LYS A 83 15.58 -5.23 10.19
N LYS A 84 15.85 -4.26 9.31
CA LYS A 84 15.04 -3.05 9.10
C LYS A 84 13.56 -3.37 8.89
N LEU A 85 13.24 -4.32 8.01
CA LEU A 85 11.85 -4.71 7.74
C LEU A 85 11.18 -5.40 8.94
N ASP A 86 11.88 -6.28 9.65
CA ASP A 86 11.33 -7.00 10.81
C ASP A 86 11.05 -6.04 11.99
N VAL A 87 12.02 -5.17 12.30
CA VAL A 87 11.88 -4.15 13.35
C VAL A 87 10.81 -3.12 12.97
N GLY A 88 10.83 -2.63 11.73
CA GLY A 88 9.83 -1.70 11.22
C GLY A 88 8.42 -2.27 11.24
N PHE A 89 8.25 -3.53 10.82
CA PHE A 89 6.96 -4.20 10.86
C PHE A 89 6.45 -4.41 12.28
N SER A 90 7.32 -4.79 13.20
CA SER A 90 6.98 -4.96 14.62
C SER A 90 6.52 -3.63 15.25
N SER A 91 7.27 -2.55 15.02
CA SER A 91 6.90 -1.22 15.50
C SER A 91 5.61 -0.68 14.87
N THR A 92 5.40 -0.94 13.57
CA THR A 92 4.16 -0.54 12.88
C THR A 92 2.97 -1.30 13.43
N THR A 93 3.11 -2.61 13.65
CA THR A 93 2.07 -3.46 14.24
C THR A 93 1.66 -2.94 15.62
N LYS A 94 2.64 -2.65 16.48
CA LYS A 94 2.38 -2.13 17.83
C LYS A 94 1.59 -0.84 17.78
N GLN A 95 2.04 0.16 17.01
CA GLN A 95 1.36 1.45 16.94
C GLN A 95 -0.02 1.35 16.31
N TRP A 96 -0.20 0.48 15.32
CA TRP A 96 -1.49 0.22 14.72
C TRP A 96 -2.48 -0.33 15.75
N GLU A 97 -2.07 -1.34 16.53
CA GLU A 97 -2.89 -1.93 17.58
C GLU A 97 -3.22 -0.93 18.69
N GLU A 98 -2.26 -0.10 19.09
CA GLU A 98 -2.48 1.00 20.04
C GLU A 98 -3.44 2.06 19.51
N THR A 99 -3.39 2.39 18.21
CA THR A 99 -4.20 3.45 17.61
C THR A 99 -5.62 2.99 17.31
N PHE A 100 -5.79 1.77 16.81
CA PHE A 100 -7.07 1.30 16.26
C PHE A 100 -7.71 0.16 17.07
N GLY A 101 -7.01 -0.41 18.07
CA GLY A 101 -7.52 -1.54 18.86
C GLY A 101 -7.74 -2.81 18.05
N ARG A 102 -7.11 -2.93 16.88
CA ARG A 102 -7.30 -4.04 15.93
C ARG A 102 -5.94 -4.56 15.46
N ARG A 103 -5.86 -5.86 15.19
CA ARG A 103 -4.63 -6.49 14.68
C ARG A 103 -4.19 -5.87 13.36
N TYR A 104 -2.89 -5.64 13.24
CA TYR A 104 -2.34 -5.10 11.99
C TYR A 104 -2.28 -6.16 10.88
N TRP A 105 -1.85 -7.38 11.19
CA TRP A 105 -1.79 -8.46 10.22
C TRP A 105 -3.18 -9.04 9.93
N ARG A 106 -3.37 -9.53 8.69
CA ARG A 106 -4.63 -10.11 8.21
C ARG A 106 -4.37 -11.24 7.22
N ALA A 107 -5.26 -12.23 7.19
CA ALA A 107 -5.24 -13.29 6.19
C ALA A 107 -5.34 -12.71 4.77
N GLY A 108 -4.37 -13.01 3.92
CA GLY A 108 -4.28 -12.47 2.56
C GLY A 108 -3.31 -11.30 2.40
N ALA A 109 -2.94 -10.62 3.49
CA ALA A 109 -2.14 -9.40 3.45
C ALA A 109 -0.67 -9.57 3.89
N MET A 110 -0.27 -10.78 4.28
CA MET A 110 1.08 -11.07 4.77
C MET A 110 1.98 -11.68 3.69
N HIS A 111 3.31 -11.55 3.88
CA HIS A 111 4.33 -12.17 3.04
C HIS A 111 4.14 -13.69 2.91
N ARG A 112 4.30 -14.22 1.70
CA ARG A 112 4.04 -15.64 1.38
C ARG A 112 5.23 -16.35 0.71
N GLY A 113 6.44 -15.81 0.87
CA GLY A 113 7.64 -16.34 0.26
C GLY A 113 8.02 -15.59 -1.02
N ASN A 114 8.93 -16.20 -1.76
CA ASN A 114 9.67 -15.53 -2.83
C ASN A 114 8.76 -15.09 -3.97
N SER A 115 9.12 -13.97 -4.61
CA SER A 115 8.52 -13.57 -5.88
C SER A 115 8.64 -14.72 -6.89
N PRO A 116 7.60 -14.97 -7.69
CA PRO A 116 7.70 -15.95 -8.76
C PRO A 116 8.85 -15.56 -9.69
N SER A 117 9.62 -16.55 -10.16
CA SER A 117 10.69 -16.31 -11.13
C SER A 117 10.15 -15.52 -12.32
N PRO A 118 10.89 -14.52 -12.84
CA PRO A 118 10.48 -13.79 -14.04
C PRO A 118 10.12 -14.79 -15.14
N VAL A 119 8.97 -14.57 -15.77
CA VAL A 119 8.59 -15.37 -16.93
C VAL A 119 9.61 -15.07 -18.02
N VAL A 120 10.42 -16.06 -18.39
CA VAL A 120 11.28 -15.97 -19.57
C VAL A 120 10.33 -15.98 -20.76
N VAL A 121 9.98 -14.78 -21.25
CA VAL A 121 9.32 -14.64 -22.56
C VAL A 121 10.37 -14.99 -23.59
N ASN A 122 10.35 -16.23 -24.08
CA ASN A 122 10.98 -16.55 -25.35
C ASN A 122 10.38 -15.61 -26.40
N PRO A 123 11.18 -14.88 -27.19
CA PRO A 123 10.63 -13.98 -28.20
C PRO A 123 9.81 -14.80 -29.20
N ILE A 124 8.49 -14.70 -29.12
CA ILE A 124 7.62 -15.11 -30.21
C ILE A 124 7.75 -14.02 -31.26
N SER A 125 8.48 -14.31 -32.34
CA SER A 125 8.47 -13.48 -33.54
C SER A 125 7.07 -13.51 -34.14
N HIS A 126 6.28 -12.45 -34.05
CA HIS A 126 5.24 -12.11 -35.04
C HIS A 126 4.77 -10.65 -34.85
N ALA A 127 4.43 -10.04 -35.99
CA ALA A 127 4.34 -8.61 -36.28
C ALA A 127 3.13 -7.87 -35.70
N ASP A 128 3.33 -6.55 -35.53
CA ASP A 128 2.41 -5.40 -35.52
C ASP A 128 0.90 -5.59 -35.26
N GLU A 129 0.39 -4.96 -34.18
CA GLU A 129 -0.80 -4.10 -34.28
C GLU A 129 -0.85 -3.08 -33.11
N LYS A 130 -0.79 -1.78 -33.41
CA LYS A 130 -0.99 -0.69 -32.44
C LYS A 130 -2.49 -0.47 -32.22
N VAL A 131 -2.99 -0.77 -31.01
CA VAL A 131 -4.29 -0.26 -30.56
C VAL A 131 -4.07 0.76 -29.44
N LEU A 132 -4.30 2.03 -29.77
CA LEU A 132 -4.32 3.14 -28.83
C LEU A 132 -5.70 3.17 -28.16
N VAL A 133 -5.79 2.76 -26.89
CA VAL A 133 -7.01 2.94 -26.08
C VAL A 133 -6.84 4.18 -25.21
N SER A 134 -7.66 5.19 -25.52
CA SER A 134 -7.87 6.37 -24.68
C SER A 134 -8.86 6.04 -23.58
N CYS A 135 -8.53 6.32 -22.31
CA CYS A 135 -9.46 6.23 -21.19
C CYS A 135 -9.79 7.63 -20.66
N LYS A 136 -11.08 7.97 -20.67
CA LYS A 136 -11.66 9.11 -19.94
C LYS A 136 -12.48 8.61 -18.75
N HIS A 137 -12.57 9.51 -17.76
CA HIS A 137 -13.44 9.59 -16.58
C HIS A 137 -12.97 9.00 -15.23
N ASP A 138 -12.45 9.92 -14.42
CA ASP A 138 -13.14 10.60 -13.30
C ASP A 138 -13.89 9.73 -12.31
N LYS A 139 -13.16 9.29 -11.28
CA LYS A 139 -13.65 9.29 -9.90
C LYS A 139 -12.58 9.87 -9.00
N VAL A 140 -12.78 11.11 -8.55
CA VAL A 140 -11.98 11.74 -7.51
C VAL A 140 -12.19 10.94 -6.22
N PHE A 141 -11.10 10.37 -5.70
CA PHE A 141 -11.12 9.57 -4.48
C PHE A 141 -10.96 10.51 -3.28
N ASP A 142 -12.02 10.71 -2.51
CA ASP A 142 -11.96 11.60 -1.34
C ASP A 142 -11.37 10.86 -0.13
N LEU A 143 -10.13 11.23 0.20
CA LEU A 143 -9.41 10.71 1.36
C LEU A 143 -9.78 11.42 2.67
N THR A 144 -10.61 12.46 2.64
CA THR A 144 -10.97 13.25 3.83
C THR A 144 -12.07 12.62 4.70
N ARG A 145 -12.85 11.67 4.17
CA ARG A 145 -13.83 10.89 4.95
C ARG A 145 -13.14 9.83 5.81
N VAL A 146 -13.00 10.16 7.09
CA VAL A 146 -12.84 9.20 8.19
C VAL A 146 -14.25 8.83 8.64
N GLU A 147 -14.77 7.70 8.18
CA GLU A 147 -16.01 7.15 8.75
C GLU A 147 -15.66 6.39 10.02
N THR A 148 -16.15 6.91 11.14
CA THR A 148 -16.11 6.23 12.43
C THR A 148 -17.02 5.02 12.34
N ILE A 149 -16.44 3.82 12.29
CA ILE A 149 -17.19 2.57 12.41
C ILE A 149 -17.53 2.41 13.89
N GLN A 150 -18.81 2.56 14.24
CA GLN A 150 -19.38 2.10 15.51
C GLN A 150 -19.53 0.58 15.50
#